data_AF-A0A1K1MBA1-F1
#
_entry.id   AF-A0A1K1MBA1-F1
#
_cell.length_a   1.000
_cell.length_b   1.000
_cell.length_c   1.000
_cell.angle_alpha   90.00
_cell.angle_beta   90.00
_cell.angle_gamma   90.00
#
_symmetry.space_group_name_H-M   'P 1'
#
loop_
_entity.id
_entity.type
_entity.pdbx_description
1 polymer ?
#
loop_
_entity_poly.entity_id
_entity_poly.type
_entity_poly.pdbx_seq_one_letter_code
_entity_poly.pdbx_strand_id
1 'polypeptide(L)'
;MKKRSPTKTAWLSVLIMFIGLAIGFCSLFFLDNKPMAMLVIIIAIAVFVAGIIVNLALVRCPHCGYHPGKICGPKCPHCGKDLEE
;
A
#
# COMPACT_ATOMS: atom_id res chain seq x y z
N MET A 1 17.49 -3.71 7.97
CA MET A 1 16.07 -3.72 7.55
C MET A 1 15.70 -5.12 7.09
N LYS A 2 14.69 -5.76 7.69
CA LYS A 2 14.32 -7.16 7.42
C LYS A 2 13.74 -7.27 6.00
N LYS A 3 14.42 -8.00 5.10
CA LYS A 3 14.01 -8.21 3.70
C LYS A 3 12.69 -9.00 3.69
N ARG A 4 11.54 -8.31 3.65
CA ARG A 4 10.24 -8.93 3.34
C ARG A 4 10.10 -8.99 1.82
N SER A 5 9.54 -10.08 1.30
CA SER A 5 9.35 -10.23 -0.14
C SER A 5 8.49 -9.07 -0.68
N PRO A 6 8.90 -8.46 -1.82
CA PRO A 6 8.25 -7.27 -2.36
C PRO A 6 6.79 -7.54 -2.76
N THR A 7 6.47 -8.78 -3.14
CA THR A 7 5.12 -9.26 -3.44
C THR A 7 4.20 -9.24 -2.23
N LYS A 8 4.66 -9.73 -1.07
CA LYS A 8 3.87 -9.75 0.18
C LYS A 8 3.63 -8.34 0.72
N THR A 9 4.63 -7.46 0.61
CA THR A 9 4.49 -6.07 1.05
C THR A 9 3.55 -5.28 0.14
N ALA A 10 3.60 -5.49 -1.18
CA ALA A 10 2.67 -4.87 -2.13
C ALA A 10 1.22 -5.26 -1.81
N TRP A 11 0.95 -6.57 -1.63
CA TRP A 11 -0.37 -7.06 -1.26
C TRP A 11 -0.86 -6.49 0.08
N LEU A 12 0.02 -6.42 1.08
CA LEU A 12 -0.32 -5.83 2.38
C LEU A 12 -0.68 -4.34 2.25
N SER A 13 0.07 -3.59 1.43
CA SER A 13 -0.15 -2.16 1.19
C SER A 13 -1.49 -1.91 0.47
N VAL A 14 -1.79 -2.74 -0.53
CA VAL A 14 -3.08 -2.72 -1.25
C VAL A 14 -4.23 -3.02 -0.28
N LEU A 15 -4.07 -4.02 0.59
CA LEU A 15 -5.07 -4.34 1.63
C LEU A 15 -5.34 -3.14 2.55
N ILE A 16 -4.29 -2.45 3.01
CA ILE A 16 -4.40 -1.25 3.84
C ILE A 16 -5.12 -0.11 3.09
N MET A 17 -4.83 0.07 1.81
CA MET A 17 -5.53 1.05 0.96
C MET A 17 -7.03 0.73 0.84
N PHE A 18 -7.39 -0.54 0.62
CA PHE A 18 -8.79 -0.96 0.56
C PHE A 18 -9.52 -0.77 1.90
N ILE A 19 -8.86 -1.03 3.02
CA ILE A 19 -9.43 -0.80 4.36
C ILE A 19 -9.70 0.69 4.57
N GLY A 20 -8.76 1.58 4.25
CA GLY A 20 -8.97 3.02 4.35
C GLY A 20 -10.15 3.50 3.51
N LEU A 21 -10.27 2.99 2.29
CA LEU A 21 -11.38 3.33 1.39
C LEU A 21 -12.73 2.81 1.89
N ALA A 22 -12.79 1.58 2.40
CA ALA A 22 -14.00 0.99 2.98
C ALA A 22 -14.46 1.75 4.23
N ILE A 23 -13.53 2.16 5.10
CA ILE A 23 -13.84 2.98 6.28
C ILE A 23 -14.40 4.34 5.86
N GLY A 24 -13.76 5.01 4.89
CA GLY A 24 -14.24 6.28 4.35
C GLY A 24 -15.65 6.15 3.74
N PHE A 25 -15.89 5.08 2.98
CA PHE A 25 -17.19 4.83 2.34
C PHE A 25 -18.29 4.49 3.36
N CYS A 26 -18.01 3.64 4.34
CA CYS A 26 -18.93 3.37 5.45
C CYS A 26 -19.23 4.63 6.25
N SER A 27 -18.26 5.52 6.43
CA SER A 27 -18.44 6.75 7.18
C SER A 27 -19.42 7.71 6.50
N LEU A 28 -19.43 7.74 5.17
CA LEU A 28 -20.39 8.54 4.40
C LEU A 28 -21.83 8.01 4.50
N PHE A 29 -22.00 6.70 4.75
CA PHE A 29 -23.30 6.05 4.78
C PHE A 29 -23.90 5.93 6.18
N PHE A 30 -23.06 5.80 7.22
CA PHE A 30 -23.49 5.55 8.61
C PHE A 30 -23.39 6.76 9.54
N LEU A 31 -22.61 7.80 9.23
CA LEU A 31 -22.52 9.00 10.07
C LEU A 31 -23.37 10.15 9.52
N ASP A 32 -24.52 10.40 10.15
CA ASP A 32 -25.33 11.62 9.93
C ASP A 32 -24.65 12.88 10.50
N ASN A 33 -23.72 12.70 11.44
CA ASN A 33 -22.97 13.79 12.07
C ASN A 33 -21.82 14.28 11.17
N LYS A 34 -22.12 15.29 10.35
CA LYS A 34 -21.17 15.97 9.43
C LYS A 34 -19.76 16.24 9.99
N PRO A 35 -19.57 16.80 11.21
CA PRO A 35 -18.22 17.10 11.70
C PRO A 35 -17.42 15.82 12.04
N MET A 36 -18.08 14.80 12.59
CA MET A 36 -17.44 13.52 12.90
C MET A 36 -17.13 12.74 11.63
N ALA A 37 -18.03 12.75 10.64
CA ALA A 37 -17.80 12.14 9.33
C ALA A 37 -16.57 12.74 8.65
N MET A 38 -16.40 14.07 8.69
CA MET A 38 -15.21 14.74 8.14
C MET A 38 -13.90 14.29 8.81
N LEU A 39 -13.88 14.17 10.13
CA LEU A 39 -12.68 13.69 10.84
C LEU A 39 -12.31 12.26 10.44
N VAL A 40 -13.30 11.38 10.33
CA VAL A 40 -13.07 9.98 9.94
C VAL A 40 -12.59 9.89 8.49
N ILE A 41 -13.12 10.71 7.59
CA ILE A 41 -12.66 10.80 6.21
C ILE A 41 -11.20 11.24 6.13
N ILE A 42 -10.79 12.25 6.92
CA ILE A 42 -9.39 12.69 6.97
C ILE A 42 -8.47 11.55 7.43
N ILE A 43 -8.88 10.80 8.46
CA ILE A 43 -8.12 9.63 8.94
C ILE A 43 -8.06 8.54 7.86
N ALA A 44 -9.17 8.26 7.19
CA ALA A 44 -9.22 7.28 6.09
C ALA A 44 -8.27 7.65 4.94
N ILE A 45 -8.23 8.93 4.56
CA ILE A 45 -7.28 9.45 3.56
C ILE A 45 -5.84 9.30 4.04
N ALA A 46 -5.55 9.64 5.31
CA ALA A 46 -4.22 9.50 5.86
C ALA A 46 -3.74 8.04 5.84
N VAL A 47 -4.61 7.08 6.17
CA VAL A 47 -4.32 5.63 6.10
C VAL A 47 -4.05 5.19 4.65
N PHE A 48 -4.85 5.68 3.70
CA PHE A 48 -4.65 5.39 2.28
C PHE A 48 -3.29 5.91 1.78
N VAL A 49 -2.94 7.15 2.12
CA VAL A 49 -1.65 7.76 1.76
C VAL A 49 -0.50 7.00 2.43
N ALA A 50 -0.63 6.62 3.69
CA ALA A 50 0.36 5.79 4.37
C ALA A 50 0.57 4.44 3.65
N GLY A 51 -0.50 3.80 3.20
CA GLY A 51 -0.45 2.58 2.37
C GLY A 51 0.32 2.79 1.06
N ILE A 52 0.11 3.93 0.38
CA ILE A 52 0.86 4.28 -0.83
C ILE A 52 2.35 4.48 -0.53
N ILE A 53 2.68 5.21 0.54
CA ILE A 53 4.07 5.48 0.92
C ILE A 53 4.79 4.18 1.27
N VAL A 54 4.13 3.30 2.03
CA VAL A 54 4.63 1.95 2.37
C VAL A 54 4.87 1.15 1.09
N ASN A 55 3.94 1.20 0.14
CA ASN A 55 4.11 0.55 -1.16
C ASN A 55 5.35 1.10 -1.88
N LEU A 56 5.45 2.42 -2.06
CA LEU A 56 6.57 3.06 -2.76
C LEU A 56 7.94 2.85 -2.09
N ALA A 57 7.97 2.88 -0.76
CA ALA A 57 9.20 2.78 0.01
C ALA A 57 9.69 1.32 0.15
N LEU A 58 8.77 0.37 0.34
CA LEU A 58 9.11 -1.02 0.69
C LEU A 58 8.97 -2.01 -0.46
N VAL A 59 8.22 -1.70 -1.53
CA VAL A 59 8.20 -2.52 -2.76
C VAL A 59 9.41 -2.15 -3.61
N ARG A 60 10.61 -2.33 -3.06
CA ARG A 60 11.87 -2.13 -3.79
C ARG A 60 12.59 -3.46 -3.89
N CYS A 61 13.26 -3.70 -5.02
CA CYS A 61 14.03 -4.91 -5.22
C CYS A 61 15.13 -5.00 -4.15
N PRO A 62 15.25 -6.14 -3.42
CA PRO A 62 16.22 -6.29 -2.33
C PRO A 62 17.68 -6.40 -2.79
N HIS A 63 17.93 -6.44 -4.10
CA HIS A 63 19.26 -6.53 -4.69
C HIS A 63 19.74 -5.23 -5.34
N CYS A 64 18.86 -4.51 -6.04
CA CYS A 64 19.22 -3.28 -6.75
C CYS A 64 18.51 -2.03 -6.24
N GLY A 65 17.54 -2.16 -5.33
CA GLY A 65 16.76 -1.02 -4.82
C GLY A 65 15.77 -0.43 -5.82
N TYR A 66 15.71 -0.96 -7.04
CA TYR A 66 14.78 -0.52 -8.09
C TYR A 66 13.33 -0.77 -7.67
N HIS A 67 12.43 0.17 -7.98
CA HIS A 67 11.00 0.03 -7.71
C HIS A 67 10.31 -0.58 -8.95
N PRO A 68 9.96 -1.88 -8.95
CA PRO A 68 9.29 -2.49 -10.08
C PRO A 68 7.83 -1.99 -10.08
N GLY A 69 7.56 -0.86 -10.73
CA GLY A 69 6.22 -0.27 -10.80
C GLY A 69 5.16 -1.24 -11.34
N LYS A 70 5.58 -2.26 -12.10
CA LYS A 70 4.80 -3.45 -12.43
C LYS A 70 5.61 -4.68 -12.01
N ILE A 71 5.07 -5.49 -11.10
CA ILE A 71 5.63 -6.81 -10.77
C ILE A 71 5.22 -7.77 -11.91
N CYS A 72 5.85 -7.64 -13.09
CA CYS A 72 5.57 -8.45 -14.28
C CYS A 72 6.40 -9.75 -14.31
N GLY A 73 6.46 -10.47 -13.19
CA GLY A 73 7.11 -11.78 -13.11
C GLY A 73 7.94 -11.99 -11.83
N PRO A 74 8.48 -13.21 -11.65
CA PRO A 74 9.30 -13.58 -10.49
C PRO A 74 10.67 -12.89 -10.46
N LYS A 75 11.11 -12.28 -11.57
CA LYS A 75 12.43 -11.65 -11.72
C LYS A 75 12.33 -10.14 -11.80
N CYS A 76 13.32 -9.45 -11.24
CA CYS A 76 13.44 -8.00 -11.36
C CYS A 76 13.81 -7.62 -12.80
N PRO A 77 13.08 -6.70 -13.47
CA PRO A 77 13.38 -6.30 -14.84
C PRO A 77 14.71 -5.51 -14.98
N HIS A 78 15.24 -4.98 -13.88
CA HIS A 78 16.49 -4.19 -13.88
C HIS A 78 17.72 -5.02 -13.53
N CYS A 79 17.64 -5.94 -12.55
CA CYS A 79 18.81 -6.72 -12.12
C CYS A 79 18.77 -8.18 -12.56
N GLY A 80 17.65 -8.66 -13.12
CA GLY A 80 17.46 -10.04 -13.56
C GLY A 80 17.41 -11.08 -12.43
N LYS A 81 17.64 -10.67 -11.17
CA LYS A 81 17.59 -11.54 -10.00
C LYS A 81 16.15 -11.81 -9.58
N ASP A 82 15.91 -12.99 -9.05
CA ASP A 82 14.62 -13.41 -8.53
C ASP A 82 14.23 -12.53 -7.33
N LEU A 83 12.97 -12.11 -7.31
CA LEU A 83 12.37 -11.28 -6.26
C LEU A 83 11.95 -12.13 -5.05
N GLU A 84 11.97 -13.45 -5.19
CA GLU A 84 11.54 -14.45 -4.21
C GLU A 84 12.65 -15.46 -3.89
N GLU A 85 13.89 -14.98 -3.76
CA GLU A 85 15.00 -15.73 -3.12
C GLU A 85 15.14 -15.37 -1.62
#